data_AF-A0A151RXW7-F1
#
_entry.id   AF-A0A151RXW7-F1
#
_cell.length_a   1.000
_cell.length_b   1.000
_cell.length_c   1.000
_cell.angle_alpha   90.00
_cell.angle_beta   90.00
_cell.angle_gamma   90.00
#
_symmetry.space_group_name_H-M   'P 1'
#
loop_
_entity.id
_entity.type
_entity.pdbx_description
1 polymer ?
#
loop_
_entity_poly.entity_id
_entity_poly.type
_entity_poly.pdbx_seq_one_letter_code
_entity_poly.pdbx_strand_id
1 'polypeptide(L)'
;MFCNGLRPQTKMLLDASAGGSMMMKDSEEAITIIDALAASDYQAHHDRSQPTKRGILELDTQNAILAQNKLLSQQMEELKKQMSKLQVGSSSRPQQVMRCDFCAGVIQMDIAPFLNQNRRKKLIT
;
A
#
# COMPACT_ATOMS: atom_id res chain seq x y z
N MET A 1 -13.94 41.83 13.36
CA MET A 1 -13.01 42.95 13.14
C MET A 1 -11.62 42.55 13.64
N PHE A 2 -10.56 42.90 12.90
CA PHE A 2 -9.18 42.63 13.32
C PHE A 2 -8.71 43.71 14.31
N CYS A 3 -8.99 43.53 15.60
CA CYS A 3 -8.73 44.55 16.64
C CYS A 3 -7.24 44.84 16.86
N ASN A 4 -6.36 43.91 16.49
CA ASN A 4 -4.90 44.08 16.58
C ASN A 4 -4.27 44.48 15.23
N GLY A 5 -5.11 44.89 14.27
CA GLY A 5 -4.69 45.12 12.90
C GLY A 5 -4.39 43.83 12.13
N LEU A 6 -4.04 44.02 10.86
CA LEU A 6 -3.64 42.94 9.96
C LEU A 6 -2.12 42.93 9.83
N ARG A 7 -1.54 41.73 9.65
CA ARG A 7 -0.14 41.60 9.27
C ARG A 7 0.11 42.38 7.97
N PRO A 8 1.26 43.05 7.79
CA PRO A 8 1.53 43.86 6.58
C PRO A 8 1.34 43.09 5.27
N GLN A 9 1.75 41.83 5.22
CA GLN A 9 1.58 40.95 4.06
C GLN A 9 0.10 40.69 3.75
N THR A 10 -0.70 40.40 4.77
CA THR A 10 -2.14 40.16 4.63
C THR A 10 -2.86 41.43 4.20
N LYS A 11 -2.49 42.58 4.78
CA LYS A 11 -3.03 43.89 4.38
C LYS A 11 -2.73 44.20 2.91
N MET A 12 -1.50 43.95 2.46
CA MET A 12 -1.11 44.18 1.07
C MET A 12 -1.89 43.29 0.09
N LEU A 13 -2.10 42.01 0.42
CA LEU A 13 -2.89 41.10 -0.41
C LEU A 13 -4.35 41.57 -0.50
N LEU A 14 -4.93 41.97 0.64
CA LEU A 14 -6.28 42.50 0.69
C LEU A 14 -6.44 43.80 -0.11
N ASP A 15 -5.51 44.74 0.04
CA ASP A 15 -5.51 45.99 -0.73
C ASP A 15 -5.34 45.69 -2.24
N ALA A 16 -4.47 44.75 -2.62
CA ALA A 16 -4.32 44.34 -4.03
C ALA A 16 -5.61 43.73 -4.61
N SER A 17 -6.28 42.85 -3.86
CA SER A 17 -7.56 42.24 -4.28
C SER A 17 -8.71 43.25 -4.34
N ALA A 18 -8.68 44.29 -3.51
CA ALA A 18 -9.61 45.40 -3.58
C ALA A 18 -9.31 46.38 -4.73
N GLY A 19 -8.17 46.24 -5.43
CA GLY A 19 -7.70 47.16 -6.46
C GLY A 19 -7.22 48.51 -5.90
N GLY A 20 -6.88 48.56 -4.61
CA GLY A 20 -6.57 49.79 -3.89
C GLY A 20 -6.77 49.62 -2.38
N SER A 21 -6.82 50.71 -1.62
CA SER A 21 -7.05 50.60 -0.17
C SER A 21 -8.41 49.94 0.12
N MET A 22 -8.41 48.80 0.83
CA MET A 22 -9.64 48.10 1.19
C MET A 22 -10.56 48.94 2.10
N MET A 23 -10.01 49.97 2.76
CA MET A 23 -10.79 50.93 3.55
C MET A 23 -11.72 51.82 2.72
N MET A 24 -11.53 51.85 1.40
CA MET A 24 -12.38 52.63 0.47
C MET A 24 -13.56 51.83 -0.08
N LYS A 25 -13.67 50.55 0.26
CA LYS A 25 -14.73 49.65 -0.18
C LYS A 25 -15.90 49.67 0.79
N ASP A 26 -17.11 49.50 0.26
CA ASP A 26 -18.27 49.32 1.11
C ASP A 26 -18.27 47.92 1.75
N SER A 27 -19.20 47.67 2.68
CA SER A 27 -19.24 46.41 3.41
C SER A 27 -19.53 45.20 2.52
N GLU A 28 -20.32 45.37 1.46
CA GLU A 28 -20.73 44.27 0.58
C GLU A 28 -19.57 43.89 -0.36
N GLU A 29 -18.91 44.88 -0.94
CA GLU A 29 -17.69 44.72 -1.72
C GLU A 29 -16.58 44.08 -0.89
N ALA A 30 -16.37 44.56 0.34
CA ALA A 30 -15.33 44.03 1.22
C ALA A 30 -15.55 42.54 1.55
N ILE A 31 -16.80 42.14 1.83
CA ILE A 31 -17.14 40.73 2.06
C ILE A 31 -16.85 39.90 0.80
N THR A 32 -17.28 40.38 -0.37
CA THR A 32 -17.06 39.69 -1.64
C THR A 32 -15.58 39.49 -1.93
N ILE A 33 -14.75 40.51 -1.67
CA ILE A 33 -13.30 40.44 -1.86
C ILE A 33 -12.66 39.43 -0.90
N ILE A 34 -13.08 39.42 0.38
CA ILE A 34 -12.58 38.47 1.38
C ILE A 34 -12.98 37.04 1.00
N ASP A 35 -14.22 36.82 0.56
CA ASP A 35 -14.71 35.51 0.14
C ASP A 35 -13.98 35.02 -1.11
N ALA A 36 -13.76 35.89 -2.09
CA ALA A 36 -12.97 35.57 -3.28
C ALA A 36 -11.52 35.23 -2.93
N LEU A 37 -10.92 35.98 -1.99
CA LEU A 37 -9.57 35.69 -1.49
C LEU A 37 -9.50 34.34 -0.79
N ALA A 38 -10.45 34.05 0.10
CA ALA A 38 -10.54 32.77 0.79
C ALA A 38 -10.68 31.63 -0.23
N ALA A 39 -11.60 31.75 -1.20
CA ALA A 39 -11.80 30.76 -2.25
C ALA A 39 -10.55 30.55 -3.13
N SER A 40 -9.84 31.63 -3.47
CA SER A 40 -8.62 31.56 -4.26
C SER A 40 -7.46 30.89 -3.52
N ASP A 41 -7.36 31.06 -2.20
CA ASP A 41 -6.34 30.42 -1.37
C ASP A 41 -6.57 28.90 -1.31
N TYR A 42 -7.83 28.47 -1.15
CA TYR A 42 -8.19 27.05 -1.27
C TYR A 42 -7.83 26.50 -2.66
N GLN A 43 -8.16 27.21 -3.74
CA GLN A 43 -7.85 26.78 -5.11
C GLN A 43 -6.33 26.69 -5.36
N ALA A 44 -5.54 27.68 -4.91
CA ALA A 44 -4.08 27.68 -5.06
C ALA A 44 -3.42 26.56 -4.24
N HIS A 45 -3.98 26.23 -3.07
CA HIS A 45 -3.59 25.05 -2.31
C HIS A 45 -3.98 23.75 -3.01
N HIS A 46 -5.15 23.70 -3.66
CA HIS A 46 -5.57 22.56 -4.46
C HIS A 46 -4.71 22.38 -5.72
N ASP A 47 -4.29 23.45 -6.38
CA ASP A 47 -3.45 23.45 -7.59
C ASP A 47 -1.96 23.26 -7.27
N ARG A 48 -1.50 23.61 -6.07
CA ARG A 48 -0.21 23.11 -5.53
C ARG A 48 -0.27 21.69 -5.01
N SER A 49 -1.48 21.21 -4.68
CA SER A 49 -1.72 19.80 -4.35
C SER A 49 -1.99 18.94 -5.58
N GLN A 50 -2.12 19.54 -6.78
CA GLN A 50 -2.05 18.81 -8.05
C GLN A 50 -0.72 18.09 -8.07
N PRO A 51 -0.74 16.77 -7.93
CA PRO A 51 0.48 16.05 -7.75
C PRO A 51 0.96 15.62 -9.13
N THR A 52 1.39 16.58 -9.94
CA THR A 52 2.13 16.25 -11.16
C THR A 52 3.35 15.38 -10.83
N LYS A 53 3.88 15.50 -9.60
CA LYS A 53 4.92 14.63 -9.06
C LYS A 53 4.40 13.32 -8.43
N ARG A 54 3.22 13.26 -7.80
CA ARG A 54 2.70 12.00 -7.22
C ARG A 54 2.20 11.07 -8.33
N GLY A 55 1.57 11.59 -9.39
CA GLY A 55 1.16 10.76 -10.53
C GLY A 55 2.34 10.10 -11.24
N ILE A 56 3.42 10.83 -11.49
CA ILE A 56 4.65 10.27 -12.09
C ILE A 56 5.31 9.26 -11.12
N LEU A 57 5.47 9.60 -9.84
CA LEU A 57 6.07 8.71 -8.86
C LEU A 57 5.23 7.44 -8.61
N GLU A 58 3.90 7.57 -8.67
CA GLU A 58 2.94 6.47 -8.50
C GLU A 58 2.92 5.57 -9.73
N LEU A 59 3.00 6.13 -10.95
CA LEU A 59 3.22 5.37 -12.18
C LEU A 59 4.55 4.64 -12.17
N ASP A 60 5.64 5.29 -11.73
CA ASP A 60 6.96 4.65 -11.57
C ASP A 60 6.93 3.52 -10.55
N THR A 61 6.24 3.73 -9.42
CA THR A 61 6.03 2.70 -8.39
C THR A 61 5.23 1.52 -8.95
N GLN A 62 4.16 1.80 -9.70
CA GLN A 62 3.30 0.78 -10.29
C GLN A 62 4.03 -0.02 -11.39
N ASN A 63 4.85 0.65 -12.21
CA ASN A 63 5.74 0.01 -13.18
C ASN A 63 6.80 -0.86 -12.50
N ALA A 64 7.39 -0.40 -11.40
CA ALA A 64 8.35 -1.18 -10.63
C ALA A 64 7.71 -2.44 -9.99
N ILE A 65 6.48 -2.33 -9.49
CA ILE A 65 5.72 -3.48 -8.96
C ILE A 65 5.36 -4.46 -10.08
N LEU A 66 4.91 -3.97 -11.24
CA LEU A 66 4.61 -4.82 -12.39
C LEU A 66 5.86 -5.58 -12.88
N ALA A 67 7.01 -4.91 -12.93
CA ALA A 67 8.28 -5.53 -13.28
C ALA A 67 8.67 -6.63 -12.30
N GLN A 68 8.53 -6.40 -10.99
CA GLN A 68 8.77 -7.42 -9.97
C GLN A 68 7.80 -8.60 -10.07
N ASN A 69 6.51 -8.36 -10.29
CA ASN A 69 5.52 -9.42 -10.46
C ASN A 69 5.81 -10.29 -11.69
N LYS A 70 6.27 -9.68 -12.79
CA LYS A 70 6.69 -10.40 -13.99
C LYS A 70 7.92 -11.27 -13.71
N LEU A 71 8.93 -10.72 -13.04
CA LEU A 71 10.13 -11.47 -12.65
C LEU A 71 9.79 -12.65 -11.71
N LEU A 72 8.93 -12.41 -10.71
CA LEU A 72 8.48 -13.45 -9.79
C LEU A 72 7.73 -14.57 -10.53
N SER A 73 6.86 -14.20 -11.46
CA SER A 73 6.13 -15.17 -12.30
C SER A 73 7.08 -16.01 -13.15
N GLN A 74 8.10 -15.39 -13.72
CA GLN A 74 9.15 -16.09 -14.48
C GLN A 74 9.96 -17.04 -13.58
N GLN A 75 10.31 -16.62 -12.36
CA GLN A 75 10.99 -17.48 -11.40
C GLN A 75 10.13 -18.70 -11.00
N MET A 76 8.84 -18.51 -10.78
CA MET A 76 7.91 -19.60 -10.47
C MET A 76 7.78 -20.58 -11.64
N GLU A 77 7.73 -20.10 -12.89
CA GLU A 77 7.65 -20.94 -14.08
C GLU A 77 8.94 -21.77 -14.28
N GLU A 78 10.10 -21.14 -14.11
CA GLU A 78 11.40 -21.83 -14.19
C GLU A 78 11.54 -22.87 -13.06
N LEU A 79 11.14 -22.53 -11.83
CA LEU A 79 11.13 -23.48 -10.72
C LEU A 79 10.21 -24.67 -11.00
N LYS A 80 8.99 -24.42 -11.51
CA LYS A 80 8.05 -25.49 -11.90
C LYS A 80 8.65 -26.39 -12.97
N LYS A 81 9.40 -25.83 -13.92
CA LYS A 81 10.08 -26.57 -14.99
C LYS A 81 11.26 -27.40 -14.46
N GLN A 82 11.99 -26.91 -13.45
CA GLN A 82 13.02 -27.71 -12.78
C GLN A 82 12.40 -28.85 -11.96
N MET A 83 11.29 -28.59 -11.27
CA MET A 83 10.56 -29.60 -10.51
C MET A 83 9.94 -30.68 -11.42
N SER A 84 9.49 -30.34 -12.63
CA SER A 84 9.02 -31.34 -13.59
C SER A 84 10.16 -32.17 -14.17
N LYS A 85 11.33 -31.56 -14.44
CA LYS A 85 12.54 -32.31 -14.84
C LYS A 85 13.01 -33.30 -13.77
N LEU A 86 12.87 -32.94 -12.49
CA LEU A 86 13.19 -33.85 -11.38
C LEU A 86 12.15 -34.98 -11.23
N GLN A 87 10.87 -34.74 -11.51
CA GLN A 87 9.81 -35.75 -11.41
C GLN A 87 9.81 -36.77 -12.56
N VAL A 88 10.35 -36.43 -13.73
CA VAL A 88 10.48 -37.38 -14.86
C VAL A 88 11.62 -38.41 -14.63
N GLY A 89 12.46 -38.21 -13.61
CA GLY A 89 13.53 -39.16 -13.21
C GLY A 89 13.14 -40.18 -12.13
N SER A 90 11.93 -40.14 -11.58
CA SER A 90 11.52 -41.05 -10.49
C SER A 90 10.18 -41.72 -10.78
N SER A 91 10.05 -42.33 -11.96
CA SER A 91 9.16 -43.47 -12.16
C SER A 91 9.86 -44.75 -11.69
N SER A 92 10.03 -44.85 -10.38
CA SER A 92 10.19 -46.13 -9.69
C SER A 92 9.95 -45.81 -8.23
N ARG A 93 8.86 -46.31 -7.64
CA ARG A 93 8.72 -46.39 -6.18
C ARG A 93 10.01 -47.06 -5.65
N PRO A 94 10.78 -46.43 -4.76
CA PRO A 94 11.41 -47.20 -3.72
C PRO A 94 10.47 -47.10 -2.53
N GLN A 95 9.81 -48.20 -2.15
CA GLN A 95 9.43 -48.34 -0.75
C GLN A 95 10.73 -48.23 0.05
N GLN A 96 11.07 -47.03 0.52
CA GLN A 96 12.25 -46.81 1.34
C GLN A 96 11.92 -47.28 2.75
N VAL A 97 11.94 -48.59 2.93
CA VAL A 97 12.05 -49.20 4.24
C VAL A 97 13.49 -48.98 4.69
N MET A 98 13.74 -47.88 5.40
CA MET A 98 15.00 -47.68 6.11
C MET A 98 15.02 -48.62 7.31
N ARG A 99 15.88 -49.64 7.24
CA ARG A 99 16.12 -50.60 8.32
C ARG A 99 17.30 -50.08 9.15
N CYS A 100 17.15 -50.06 10.48
CA CYS A 100 18.22 -49.65 11.38
C CYS A 100 19.13 -50.85 11.66
N ASP A 101 20.42 -50.76 11.32
CA ASP A 101 21.38 -51.86 11.53
C ASP A 101 21.79 -52.03 13.00
N PHE A 102 21.51 -51.04 13.85
CA PHE A 102 21.81 -51.10 15.30
C PHE A 102 20.63 -51.63 16.13
N CYS A 103 19.40 -51.41 15.67
CA CYS A 103 18.17 -51.87 16.32
C CYS A 103 17.32 -52.50 15.22
N ALA A 104 17.26 -53.83 15.12
CA ALA A 104 16.59 -54.59 14.04
C ALA A 104 15.07 -54.35 13.82
N GLY A 105 14.52 -53.21 14.26
CA GLY A 105 13.19 -52.73 13.96
C GLY A 105 13.10 -51.90 12.66
N VAL A 106 11.91 -51.93 12.07
CA VAL A 106 11.51 -51.07 10.96
C VAL A 106 10.90 -49.79 11.52
N ILE A 107 11.34 -48.63 11.03
CA ILE A 107 10.72 -47.35 11.39
C ILE A 107 9.65 -47.06 10.35
N GLN A 108 8.39 -47.19 10.74
CA GLN A 108 7.25 -46.79 9.93
C GLN A 108 6.88 -45.36 10.30
N MET A 109 7.23 -44.41 9.43
CA MET A 109 6.73 -43.03 9.52
C MET A 109 5.39 -42.97 8.81
N ASP A 110 4.31 -43.24 9.53
CA ASP A 110 2.96 -42.98 9.05
C ASP A 110 2.73 -41.45 9.07
N ILE A 111 2.80 -40.82 7.90
CA ILE A 111 2.36 -39.44 7.72
C ILE A 111 0.83 -39.46 7.69
N ALA A 112 0.19 -39.29 8.85
CA ALA A 112 -1.25 -39.03 8.90
C ALA A 112 -1.51 -37.53 8.71
N PRO A 113 -2.38 -37.11 7.76
CA PRO A 113 -2.76 -35.71 7.65
C PRO A 113 -3.66 -35.31 8.81
N PHE A 114 -3.35 -34.16 9.42
CA PHE A 114 -4.15 -33.52 10.46
C PHE A 114 -5.57 -33.23 9.96
N LEU A 115 -6.56 -34.03 10.37
CA LEU A 115 -7.97 -33.65 10.30
C LEU A 115 -8.53 -33.43 11.71
N ASN A 116 -9.08 -32.24 11.86
CA ASN A 116 -9.69 -31.65 13.03
C ASN A 116 -10.83 -32.52 13.58
N GLN A 117 -10.78 -32.91 14.86
CA GLN A 117 -12.00 -33.24 15.58
C GLN A 117 -11.93 -32.82 17.04
N ASN A 118 -12.85 -31.90 17.37
CA ASN A 118 -13.13 -31.34 18.67
C ASN A 118 -13.04 -32.36 19.83
N ARG A 119 -12.48 -31.88 20.93
CA ARG A 119 -12.21 -32.57 22.19
C ARG A 119 -13.41 -33.40 22.69
N ARG A 120 -13.41 -34.71 22.45
CA ARG A 120 -13.98 -35.67 23.40
C ARG A 120 -12.95 -35.91 24.50
N LYS A 121 -13.01 -35.11 25.56
CA LYS A 121 -12.41 -35.46 26.86
C LYS A 121 -13.34 -35.03 27.99
N LYS A 122 -14.16 -35.98 28.44
CA LYS A 122 -14.54 -36.13 29.86
C LYS A 122 -14.39 -37.63 30.12
N LEU A 123 -13.14 -38.05 30.32
CA LEU A 123 -12.56 -38.39 31.63
C LEU A 123 -13.42 -39.48 32.30
N ILE A 124 -12.96 -40.71 32.11
CA ILE A 124 -13.32 -41.88 32.91
C ILE A 124 -12.61 -41.70 34.25
N THR A 125 -13.36 -41.49 35.32
CA THR A 125 -13.18 -42.11 36.65
C THR A 125 -14.49 -41.90 37.40
#